data_AF-A0A850HAP3-F1
#
_entry.id   AF-A0A850HAP3-F1
#
_cell.length_a   1.000
_cell.length_b   1.000
_cell.length_c   1.000
_cell.angle_alpha   90.00
_cell.angle_beta   90.00
_cell.angle_gamma   90.00
#
_symmetry.space_group_name_H-M   'P 1'
#
loop_
_entity.id
_entity.type
_entity.pdbx_description
1 polymer ?
#
loop_
_entity_poly.entity_id
_entity_poly.type
_entity_poly.pdbx_seq_one_letter_code
_entity_poly.pdbx_strand_id
1 'polypeptide(L)'
;MSYDATPSASLGQLEAILRQELAQGDVALAGVAPVLTHLLAGTGQSLVSDAIVAKIRGMLSDVAEQVLRAQQSVLDGEIALDPELVDGLSQRFVSSTVILSHVYALAVEAHFANGLEENAGIDPVLSPLLQELIASDQDETAELAMATMASQARFMQFQRRMNLPLAELPSELFHQVLSIWRRFSREIPPEVLSEAERALRDAHDEAAGRLGLLNRLVIAMKGGVHAALSLDHAGVSLFASSIASVTRQPRELAVLACHDGQVARLALTLRGAGVKPAEVARQIALIHPEMALPAGFDAIGARQALSMLSGARGTPQAARKA
;
A
#
# COMPACT_ATOMS: atom_id res chain seq x y z
N MET A 1 48.80 18.50 0.71
CA MET A 1 47.33 18.33 0.77
C MET A 1 47.00 17.08 0.00
N SER A 2 46.87 15.96 0.72
CA SER A 2 46.52 14.66 0.13
C SER A 2 45.01 14.62 -0.02
N TYR A 3 44.53 14.43 -1.25
CA TYR A 3 43.13 14.18 -1.54
C TYR A 3 42.89 12.70 -1.19
N ASP A 4 42.35 12.43 -0.01
CA ASP A 4 41.96 11.08 0.40
C ASP A 4 40.77 10.68 -0.49
N ALA A 5 41.07 9.97 -1.58
CA ALA A 5 40.08 9.29 -2.38
C ALA A 5 39.45 8.20 -1.49
N THR A 6 38.19 8.41 -1.10
CA THR A 6 37.41 7.39 -0.41
C THR A 6 37.48 6.10 -1.24
N PRO A 7 37.91 4.97 -0.67
CA PRO A 7 38.04 3.74 -1.45
C PRO A 7 36.67 3.36 -1.99
N SER A 8 36.55 3.28 -3.32
CA SER A 8 35.36 2.74 -3.99
C SER A 8 35.11 1.35 -3.41
N ALA A 9 33.99 1.15 -2.71
CA ALA A 9 33.62 -0.15 -2.19
C ALA A 9 33.68 -1.18 -3.31
N SER A 10 34.30 -2.33 -3.06
CA SER A 10 34.23 -3.44 -4.02
C SER A 10 32.76 -3.84 -4.22
N LEU A 11 32.39 -4.35 -5.40
CA LEU A 11 31.01 -4.76 -5.69
C LEU A 11 30.42 -5.69 -4.61
N GLY A 12 31.24 -6.60 -4.07
CA GLY A 12 30.83 -7.48 -2.97
C GLY A 12 30.56 -6.76 -1.64
N GLN A 13 31.32 -5.72 -1.31
CA GLN A 13 31.06 -4.88 -0.14
C GLN A 13 29.79 -4.05 -0.31
N LEU A 14 29.57 -3.47 -1.50
CA LEU A 14 28.34 -2.76 -1.82
C LEU A 14 27.12 -3.66 -1.70
N GLU A 15 27.17 -4.87 -2.28
CA GLU A 15 26.06 -5.82 -2.15
C GLU A 15 25.81 -6.23 -0.69
N ALA A 16 26.84 -6.36 0.13
CA ALA A 16 26.69 -6.69 1.55
C ALA A 16 25.98 -5.56 2.32
N ILE A 17 26.35 -4.30 2.07
CA ILE A 17 25.70 -3.11 2.64
C ILE A 17 24.22 -3.09 2.26
N LEU A 18 23.92 -3.19 0.97
CA LEU A 18 22.53 -3.17 0.48
C LEU A 18 21.69 -4.33 1.02
N ARG A 19 22.27 -5.54 1.17
CA ARG A 19 21.57 -6.67 1.82
C ARG A 19 21.30 -6.41 3.30
N GLN A 20 22.23 -5.77 3.99
CA GLN A 20 22.06 -5.38 5.39
C GLN A 20 20.95 -4.32 5.54
N GLU A 21 20.94 -3.30 4.69
CA GLU A 21 19.87 -2.29 4.66
C GLU A 21 18.50 -2.90 4.34
N LEU A 22 18.43 -3.83 3.38
CA LEU A 22 17.20 -4.58 3.10
C LEU A 22 16.70 -5.36 4.32
N ALA A 23 17.60 -6.08 5.00
CA ALA A 23 17.26 -6.87 6.18
C ALA A 23 16.77 -6.00 7.35
N GLN A 24 17.42 -4.85 7.58
CA GLN A 24 16.95 -3.86 8.56
C GLN A 24 15.58 -3.31 8.19
N GLY A 25 15.36 -3.03 6.90
CA GLY A 25 14.08 -2.60 6.37
C GLY A 25 12.97 -3.65 6.56
N ASP A 26 13.26 -4.94 6.33
CA ASP A 26 12.30 -6.03 6.55
C ASP A 26 11.92 -6.18 8.03
N VAL A 27 12.90 -6.08 8.94
CA VAL A 27 12.64 -6.08 10.39
C VAL A 27 11.76 -4.90 10.78
N ALA A 28 12.05 -3.70 10.25
CA ALA A 28 11.24 -2.51 10.51
C ALA A 28 9.79 -2.71 10.03
N LEU A 29 9.57 -3.17 8.78
CA LEU A 29 8.23 -3.41 8.25
C LEU A 29 7.48 -4.51 9.01
N ALA A 30 8.15 -5.60 9.39
CA ALA A 30 7.55 -6.66 10.20
C ALA A 30 7.12 -6.17 11.59
N GLY A 31 7.85 -5.20 12.15
CA GLY A 31 7.53 -4.56 13.44
C GLY A 31 6.35 -3.59 13.39
N VAL A 32 5.94 -3.11 12.21
CA VAL A 32 4.88 -2.09 12.09
C VAL A 32 3.54 -2.59 12.64
N ALA A 33 3.06 -3.76 12.21
CA ALA A 33 1.74 -4.22 12.63
C ALA A 33 1.64 -4.41 14.16
N PRO A 34 2.59 -5.08 14.85
CA PRO A 34 2.60 -5.15 16.32
C PRO A 34 2.62 -3.77 17.00
N VAL A 35 3.45 -2.84 16.52
CA VAL A 35 3.52 -1.48 17.07
C VAL A 35 2.20 -0.75 16.90
N LEU A 36 1.61 -0.82 15.71
CA LEU A 36 0.29 -0.23 15.44
C LEU A 36 -0.80 -0.85 16.31
N THR A 37 -0.82 -2.17 16.50
CA THR A 37 -1.75 -2.84 17.41
C THR A 37 -1.62 -2.27 18.83
N HIS A 38 -0.40 -2.10 19.34
CA HIS A 38 -0.18 -1.48 20.65
C HIS A 38 -0.64 -0.02 20.72
N LEU A 39 -0.34 0.79 19.70
CA LEU A 39 -0.75 2.20 19.63
C LEU A 39 -2.27 2.37 19.51
N LEU A 40 -2.94 1.47 18.79
CA LEU A 40 -4.39 1.49 18.57
C LEU A 40 -5.18 0.93 19.77
N ALA A 41 -4.58 0.04 20.57
CA ALA A 41 -5.18 -0.49 21.79
C ALA A 41 -5.25 0.53 22.94
N GLY A 42 -4.42 1.59 22.91
CA GLY A 42 -4.48 2.69 23.87
C GLY A 42 -5.65 3.62 23.60
N THR A 43 -6.61 3.69 24.53
CA THR A 43 -7.77 4.61 24.49
C THR A 43 -7.45 6.02 24.99
N GLY A 44 -6.25 6.24 25.53
CA GLY A 44 -5.81 7.54 26.04
C GLY A 44 -5.11 8.35 24.96
N GLN A 45 -5.46 9.64 24.87
CA GLN A 45 -4.75 10.67 24.10
C GLN A 45 -3.24 10.51 24.22
N SER A 46 -2.60 9.84 23.25
CA SER A 46 -1.31 10.34 22.82
C SER A 46 -1.60 11.75 22.35
N LEU A 47 -1.17 12.75 23.12
CA LEU A 47 -1.20 14.17 22.76
C LEU A 47 -0.51 14.43 21.39
N VAL A 48 0.11 13.39 20.84
CA VAL A 48 0.67 13.28 19.50
C VAL A 48 0.15 11.97 18.88
N SER A 49 -1.14 11.90 18.51
CA SER A 49 -1.56 10.85 17.57
C SER A 49 -1.00 11.23 16.21
N ASP A 50 -0.07 10.44 15.70
CA ASP A 50 0.36 10.54 14.30
C ASP A 50 -0.88 10.48 13.39
N ALA A 51 -0.91 11.34 12.36
CA ALA A 51 -2.00 11.44 11.41
C ALA A 51 -2.32 10.09 10.75
N ILE A 52 -1.32 9.23 10.57
CA ILE A 52 -1.48 7.87 10.03
C ILE A 52 -2.27 6.98 11.01
N VAL A 53 -1.96 7.02 12.31
CA VAL A 53 -2.63 6.20 13.33
C VAL A 53 -4.10 6.60 13.45
N ALA A 54 -4.40 7.90 13.46
CA ALA A 54 -5.77 8.39 13.48
C ALA A 54 -6.56 7.91 12.25
N LYS A 55 -5.93 7.95 11.08
CA LYS A 55 -6.54 7.50 9.83
C LYS A 55 -6.83 6.00 9.82
N ILE A 56 -5.90 5.18 10.32
CA ILE A 56 -6.10 3.73 10.44
C ILE A 56 -7.27 3.42 11.37
N ARG A 57 -7.35 4.11 12.52
CA ARG A 57 -8.48 3.94 13.46
C ARG A 57 -9.81 4.28 12.79
N GLY A 58 -9.89 5.42 12.10
CA GLY A 58 -11.09 5.82 11.37
C GLY A 58 -11.48 4.80 10.30
N MET A 59 -10.52 4.33 9.51
CA MET A 59 -10.79 3.36 8.43
C MET A 59 -11.31 2.03 8.97
N LEU A 60 -10.75 1.53 10.08
CA LEU A 60 -11.22 0.29 10.70
C LEU A 60 -12.61 0.46 11.33
N SER A 61 -12.91 1.63 11.89
CA SER A 61 -14.25 1.99 12.36
C SER A 61 -15.27 2.01 11.23
N ASP A 62 -14.92 2.61 10.09
CA ASP A 62 -15.79 2.67 8.92
C ASP A 62 -16.06 1.27 8.33
N VAL A 63 -15.08 0.37 8.33
CA VAL A 63 -15.28 -1.04 7.95
C VAL A 63 -16.23 -1.74 8.93
N ALA A 64 -16.07 -1.53 10.24
CA ALA A 64 -16.96 -2.10 11.25
C ALA A 64 -18.40 -1.60 11.08
N GLU A 65 -18.57 -0.29 10.86
CA GLU A 65 -19.88 0.30 10.60
C GLU A 65 -20.56 -0.30 9.37
N GLN A 66 -19.85 -0.44 8.24
CA GLN A 66 -20.43 -0.98 7.01
C GLN A 66 -20.99 -2.40 7.21
N VAL A 67 -20.25 -3.27 7.89
CA VAL A 67 -20.67 -4.66 8.11
C VAL A 67 -21.80 -4.73 9.15
N LEU A 68 -21.75 -3.91 10.21
CA LEU A 68 -22.84 -3.85 11.20
C LEU A 68 -24.12 -3.23 10.63
N ARG A 69 -24.03 -2.25 9.72
CA ARG A 69 -25.19 -1.70 8.99
C ARG A 69 -25.84 -2.76 8.11
N ALA A 70 -25.05 -3.57 7.41
CA ALA A 70 -25.59 -4.68 6.62
C ALA A 70 -26.36 -5.67 7.52
N GLN A 71 -25.81 -6.00 8.70
CA GLN A 71 -26.51 -6.82 9.71
C GLN A 71 -27.83 -6.19 10.17
N GLN A 72 -27.83 -4.89 10.49
CA GLN A 72 -29.02 -4.16 10.95
C GLN A 72 -30.10 -4.06 9.87
N SER A 73 -29.71 -3.92 8.61
CA SER A 73 -30.65 -3.82 7.49
C SER A 73 -31.53 -5.06 7.32
N VAL A 74 -31.04 -6.22 7.77
CA VAL A 74 -31.81 -7.48 7.76
C VAL A 74 -32.73 -7.60 8.98
N LEU A 75 -32.39 -6.92 10.08
CA LEU A 75 -33.17 -6.93 11.32
C LEU A 75 -34.31 -5.89 11.32
N ASP A 76 -34.52 -5.15 10.22
CA ASP A 76 -35.45 -4.01 10.09
C ASP A 76 -35.27 -2.94 11.19
N GLY A 77 -34.02 -2.74 11.64
CA GLY A 77 -33.69 -1.74 12.63
C GLY A 77 -33.29 -0.41 12.00
N GLU A 78 -34.17 0.60 12.03
CA GLU A 78 -33.81 2.02 11.74
C GLU A 78 -32.99 2.68 12.87
N ILE A 79 -32.53 1.90 13.85
CA ILE A 79 -31.83 2.40 15.03
C ILE A 79 -30.37 2.67 14.67
N ALA A 80 -29.87 3.83 15.08
CA ALA A 80 -28.45 4.16 14.97
C ALA A 80 -27.58 3.04 15.56
N LEU A 81 -26.46 2.74 14.89
CA LEU A 81 -25.48 1.80 15.41
C LEU A 81 -25.00 2.23 16.79
N ASP A 82 -24.96 1.28 17.71
CA ASP A 82 -24.34 1.48 19.02
C ASP A 82 -22.82 1.71 18.83
N PRO A 83 -22.28 2.86 19.24
CA PRO A 83 -20.85 3.14 19.16
C PRO A 83 -19.98 2.08 19.86
N GLU A 84 -20.45 1.48 20.95
CA GLU A 84 -19.70 0.44 21.66
C GLU A 84 -19.56 -0.85 20.83
N LEU A 85 -20.57 -1.17 20.00
CA LEU A 85 -20.49 -2.30 19.07
C LEU A 85 -19.48 -2.03 17.94
N VAL A 86 -19.49 -0.81 17.41
CA VAL A 86 -18.55 -0.39 16.35
C VAL A 86 -17.12 -0.44 16.88
N ASP A 87 -16.86 0.13 18.06
CA ASP A 87 -15.55 0.09 18.71
C ASP A 87 -15.13 -1.35 19.01
N GLY A 88 -16.03 -2.16 19.56
CA GLY A 88 -15.79 -3.57 19.87
C GLY A 88 -15.35 -4.38 18.64
N LEU A 89 -16.03 -4.23 17.51
CA LEU A 89 -15.67 -4.91 16.26
C LEU A 89 -14.38 -4.35 15.66
N SER A 90 -14.19 -3.03 15.70
CA SER A 90 -12.97 -2.36 15.21
C SER A 90 -11.73 -2.90 15.93
N GLN A 91 -11.79 -3.11 17.25
CA GLN A 91 -10.69 -3.70 18.01
C GLN A 91 -10.37 -5.14 17.61
N ARG A 92 -11.37 -5.91 17.12
CA ARG A 92 -11.11 -7.23 16.54
C ARG A 92 -10.36 -7.14 15.22
N PHE A 93 -10.62 -6.12 14.41
CA PHE A 93 -9.86 -5.87 13.18
C PHE A 93 -8.43 -5.40 13.46
N VAL A 94 -8.22 -4.53 14.45
CA VAL A 94 -6.88 -4.10 14.92
C VAL A 94 -6.01 -5.28 15.32
N SER A 95 -6.63 -6.34 15.85
CA SER A 95 -5.95 -7.58 16.26
C SER A 95 -5.53 -8.46 15.06
N SER A 96 -6.02 -8.18 13.86
CA SER A 96 -5.61 -8.87 12.62
C SER A 96 -4.44 -8.14 11.98
N THR A 97 -3.23 -8.70 12.10
CA THR A 97 -2.02 -8.13 11.50
C THR A 97 -2.13 -7.97 9.99
N VAL A 98 -2.83 -8.87 9.31
CA VAL A 98 -2.99 -8.85 7.85
C VAL A 98 -3.88 -7.68 7.41
N ILE A 99 -5.02 -7.48 8.07
CA ILE A 99 -5.90 -6.32 7.80
C ILE A 99 -5.13 -5.04 8.12
N LEU A 100 -4.50 -4.98 9.29
CA LEU A 100 -3.78 -3.81 9.75
C LEU A 100 -2.63 -3.41 8.80
N SER A 101 -1.86 -4.38 8.29
CA SER A 101 -0.81 -4.12 7.30
C SER A 101 -1.35 -3.53 5.99
N HIS A 102 -2.50 -4.01 5.50
CA HIS A 102 -3.10 -3.48 4.29
C HIS A 102 -3.64 -2.06 4.51
N VAL A 103 -4.36 -1.83 5.61
CA VAL A 103 -4.89 -0.51 5.97
C VAL A 103 -3.76 0.50 6.17
N TYR A 104 -2.65 0.08 6.78
CA TYR A 104 -1.43 0.88 6.88
C TYR A 104 -0.86 1.23 5.50
N ALA A 105 -0.74 0.26 4.58
CA ALA A 105 -0.26 0.52 3.23
C ALA A 105 -1.13 1.53 2.48
N LEU A 106 -2.47 1.47 2.61
CA LEU A 106 -3.37 2.47 2.03
C LEU A 106 -3.19 3.87 2.63
N ALA A 107 -3.04 3.96 3.95
CA ALA A 107 -2.79 5.23 4.62
C ALA A 107 -1.47 5.85 4.17
N VAL A 108 -0.42 5.03 4.03
CA VAL A 108 0.91 5.44 3.55
C VAL A 108 0.85 5.85 2.08
N GLU A 109 0.13 5.14 1.22
CA GLU A 109 -0.07 5.52 -0.19
C GLU A 109 -0.66 6.93 -0.31
N ALA A 110 -1.72 7.20 0.45
CA ALA A 110 -2.38 8.51 0.45
C ALA A 110 -1.50 9.60 1.06
N HIS A 111 -0.72 9.27 2.09
CA HIS A 111 0.24 10.18 2.70
C HIS A 111 1.32 10.61 1.70
N PHE A 112 1.91 9.66 0.97
CA PHE A 112 2.89 9.98 -0.07
C PHE A 112 2.29 10.77 -1.23
N ALA A 113 1.08 10.43 -1.66
CA ALA A 113 0.42 11.15 -2.73
C ALA A 113 0.22 12.63 -2.37
N ASN A 114 -0.23 12.93 -1.16
CA ASN A 114 -0.35 14.31 -0.67
C ASN A 114 1.02 14.99 -0.52
N GLY A 115 2.03 14.28 -0.01
CA GLY A 115 3.39 14.84 0.13
C GLY A 115 4.02 15.21 -1.22
N LEU A 116 3.77 14.44 -2.28
CA LEU A 116 4.21 14.78 -3.63
C LEU A 116 3.41 15.94 -4.25
N GLU A 117 2.13 16.05 -3.95
CA GLU A 117 1.32 17.21 -4.33
C GLU A 117 1.89 18.49 -3.71
N GLU A 118 2.17 18.45 -2.40
CA GLU A 118 2.67 19.59 -1.64
C GLU A 118 4.11 19.98 -2.03
N ASN A 119 5.01 19.01 -2.20
CA ASN A 119 6.44 19.28 -2.39
C ASN A 119 6.86 19.35 -3.87
N ALA A 120 6.14 18.71 -4.77
CA ALA A 120 6.51 18.59 -6.19
C ALA A 120 5.38 18.98 -7.16
N GLY A 121 4.18 19.35 -6.68
CA GLY A 121 3.05 19.73 -7.52
C GLY A 121 2.46 18.57 -8.34
N ILE A 122 2.71 17.32 -7.92
CA ILE A 122 2.21 16.13 -8.62
C ILE A 122 0.79 15.83 -8.12
N ASP A 123 -0.20 15.99 -8.99
CA ASP A 123 -1.60 15.71 -8.64
C ASP A 123 -1.79 14.22 -8.28
N PRO A 124 -2.42 13.89 -7.14
CA PRO A 124 -2.57 12.52 -6.65
C PRO A 124 -3.64 11.71 -7.42
N VAL A 125 -4.42 12.35 -8.27
CA VAL A 125 -5.50 11.78 -9.07
C VAL A 125 -5.17 11.81 -10.56
N LEU A 126 -4.77 12.97 -11.09
CA LEU A 126 -4.60 13.22 -12.53
C LEU A 126 -3.13 13.49 -12.89
N SER A 127 -2.30 12.45 -12.74
CA SER A 127 -0.89 12.51 -13.13
C SER A 127 -0.72 12.71 -14.65
N PRO A 128 0.42 13.24 -15.12
CA PRO A 128 0.69 13.42 -16.54
C PRO A 128 0.46 12.15 -17.39
N LEU A 129 0.91 10.99 -16.92
CA LEU A 129 0.68 9.71 -17.58
C LEU A 129 -0.81 9.39 -17.69
N LEU A 130 -1.60 9.66 -16.65
CA LEU A 130 -3.03 9.39 -16.69
C LEU A 130 -3.74 10.31 -17.69
N GLN A 131 -3.30 11.56 -17.82
CA GLN A 131 -3.80 12.48 -18.86
C GLN A 131 -3.51 11.95 -20.27
N GLU A 132 -2.29 11.45 -20.51
CA GLU A 132 -1.91 10.82 -21.78
C GLU A 132 -2.76 9.58 -22.08
N LEU A 133 -3.02 8.73 -21.08
CA LEU A 133 -3.82 7.53 -21.25
C LEU A 133 -5.30 7.86 -21.52
N ILE A 134 -5.85 8.91 -20.91
CA ILE A 134 -7.21 9.40 -21.20
C ILE A 134 -7.28 9.97 -22.62
N ALA A 135 -6.23 10.62 -23.08
CA ALA A 135 -6.14 11.17 -24.45
C ALA A 135 -5.73 10.12 -25.51
N SER A 136 -5.68 8.83 -25.16
CA SER A 136 -5.29 7.77 -26.08
C SER A 136 -6.31 7.60 -27.22
N ASP A 137 -5.82 7.35 -28.44
CA ASP A 137 -6.66 6.99 -29.59
C ASP A 137 -7.31 5.59 -29.48
N GLN A 138 -7.00 4.84 -28.42
CA GLN A 138 -7.60 3.54 -28.14
C GLN A 138 -8.73 3.70 -27.12
N ASP A 139 -9.98 3.64 -27.59
CA ASP A 139 -11.19 3.84 -26.77
C ASP A 139 -11.15 3.01 -25.47
N GLU A 140 -10.78 1.73 -25.54
CA GLU A 140 -10.70 0.85 -24.36
C GLU A 140 -9.68 1.35 -23.31
N THR A 141 -8.54 1.88 -23.75
CA THR A 141 -7.50 2.42 -22.86
C THR A 141 -7.97 3.74 -22.23
N ALA A 142 -8.58 4.62 -23.02
CA ALA A 142 -9.11 5.89 -22.55
C ALA A 142 -10.24 5.69 -21.53
N GLU A 143 -11.18 4.78 -21.79
CA GLU A 143 -12.26 4.41 -20.87
C GLU A 143 -11.72 3.85 -19.56
N LEU A 144 -10.75 2.93 -19.63
CA LEU A 144 -10.14 2.34 -18.44
C LEU A 144 -9.36 3.39 -17.63
N ALA A 145 -8.69 4.32 -18.29
CA ALA A 145 -7.97 5.43 -17.64
C ALA A 145 -8.95 6.38 -16.94
N MET A 146 -10.08 6.74 -17.58
CA MET A 146 -11.14 7.55 -16.96
C MET A 146 -11.76 6.85 -15.74
N ALA A 147 -12.06 5.56 -15.83
CA ALA A 147 -12.56 4.78 -14.71
C ALA A 147 -11.54 4.72 -13.55
N THR A 148 -10.26 4.54 -13.89
CA THR A 148 -9.16 4.56 -12.92
C THR A 148 -9.06 5.92 -12.22
N MET A 149 -9.08 7.02 -12.97
CA MET A 149 -9.09 8.39 -12.44
C MET A 149 -10.25 8.61 -11.46
N ALA A 150 -11.47 8.22 -11.84
CA ALA A 150 -12.64 8.38 -10.98
C ALA A 150 -12.57 7.53 -9.71
N SER A 151 -11.99 6.32 -9.78
CA SER A 151 -11.76 5.47 -8.60
C SER A 151 -10.67 6.05 -7.68
N GLN A 152 -9.60 6.60 -8.24
CA GLN A 152 -8.51 7.24 -7.51
C GLN A 152 -8.99 8.52 -6.81
N ALA A 153 -9.82 9.34 -7.47
CA ALA A 153 -10.44 10.52 -6.87
C ALA A 153 -11.28 10.15 -5.63
N ARG A 154 -12.10 9.10 -5.76
CA ARG A 154 -12.90 8.57 -4.65
C ARG A 154 -12.01 8.07 -3.52
N PHE A 155 -10.94 7.34 -3.82
CA PHE A 155 -9.96 6.93 -2.83
C PHE A 155 -9.37 8.12 -2.06
N MET A 156 -8.88 9.15 -2.75
CA MET A 156 -8.35 10.34 -2.08
C MET A 156 -9.40 11.05 -1.21
N GLN A 157 -10.67 11.08 -1.64
CA GLN A 157 -11.76 11.60 -0.83
C GLN A 157 -12.05 10.75 0.41
N PHE A 158 -12.08 9.42 0.28
CA PHE A 158 -12.25 8.51 1.42
C PHE A 158 -11.10 8.64 2.40
N GLN A 159 -9.86 8.77 1.92
CA GLN A 159 -8.68 8.99 2.76
C GLN A 159 -8.75 10.30 3.53
N ARG A 160 -9.33 11.37 2.98
CA ARG A 160 -9.56 12.64 3.72
C ARG A 160 -10.61 12.49 4.82
N ARG A 161 -11.60 11.60 4.63
CA ARG A 161 -12.65 11.30 5.61
C ARG A 161 -12.28 10.17 6.58
N MET A 162 -11.14 9.52 6.37
CA MET A 162 -10.70 8.33 7.09
C MET A 162 -11.65 7.13 6.89
N ASN A 163 -12.25 7.01 5.71
CA ASN A 163 -13.13 5.89 5.35
C ASN A 163 -12.36 4.83 4.56
N LEU A 164 -12.78 3.58 4.69
CA LEU A 164 -12.32 2.45 3.89
C LEU A 164 -13.53 1.63 3.42
N PRO A 165 -14.03 1.90 2.21
CA PRO A 165 -15.10 1.10 1.62
C PRO A 165 -14.68 -0.37 1.51
N LEU A 166 -15.62 -1.29 1.77
CA LEU A 166 -15.36 -2.73 1.62
C LEU A 166 -14.93 -3.14 0.21
N ALA A 167 -15.27 -2.36 -0.81
CA ALA A 167 -14.84 -2.56 -2.20
C ALA A 167 -13.34 -2.29 -2.46
N GLU A 168 -12.63 -1.61 -1.54
CA GLU A 168 -11.17 -1.43 -1.64
C GLU A 168 -10.39 -2.62 -1.06
N LEU A 169 -11.07 -3.56 -0.38
CA LEU A 169 -10.43 -4.74 0.17
C LEU A 169 -10.23 -5.81 -0.92
N PRO A 170 -9.04 -6.40 -1.06
CA PRO A 170 -8.87 -7.63 -1.81
C PRO A 170 -9.77 -8.76 -1.27
N SER A 171 -10.21 -9.69 -2.12
CA SER A 171 -11.16 -10.75 -1.76
C SER A 171 -10.81 -11.52 -0.48
N GLU A 172 -9.52 -11.83 -0.29
CA GLU A 172 -9.03 -12.53 0.90
C GLU A 172 -9.21 -11.70 2.19
N LEU A 173 -8.96 -10.38 2.13
CA LEU A 173 -9.15 -9.50 3.28
C LEU A 173 -10.63 -9.26 3.55
N PHE A 174 -11.44 -9.13 2.50
CA PHE A 174 -12.89 -9.06 2.62
C PHE A 174 -13.45 -10.31 3.30
N HIS A 175 -13.03 -11.50 2.89
CA HIS A 175 -13.39 -12.76 3.56
C HIS A 175 -12.95 -12.78 5.02
N GLN A 176 -11.74 -12.30 5.33
CA GLN A 176 -11.23 -12.23 6.70
C GLN A 176 -12.06 -11.28 7.58
N VAL A 177 -12.46 -10.12 7.05
CA VAL A 177 -13.38 -9.17 7.71
C VAL A 177 -14.69 -9.85 8.06
N LEU A 178 -15.32 -10.53 7.10
CA LEU A 178 -16.58 -11.27 7.32
C LEU A 178 -16.42 -12.38 8.37
N SER A 179 -15.30 -13.10 8.35
CA SER A 179 -15.01 -14.14 9.35
C SER A 179 -14.83 -13.57 10.76
N ILE A 180 -14.16 -12.43 10.90
CA ILE A 180 -14.00 -11.74 12.18
C ILE A 180 -15.36 -11.25 12.69
N TRP A 181 -16.14 -10.59 11.83
CA TRP A 181 -17.48 -10.12 12.16
C TRP A 181 -18.42 -11.26 12.58
N ARG A 182 -18.47 -12.37 11.84
CA ARG A 182 -19.31 -13.52 12.19
C ARG A 182 -18.96 -14.12 13.56
N ARG A 183 -17.67 -14.10 13.94
CA ARG A 183 -17.23 -14.53 15.28
C ARG A 183 -17.54 -13.51 16.37
N PHE A 184 -17.69 -12.24 16.04
CA PHE A 184 -18.08 -11.17 16.94
C PHE A 184 -19.59 -11.21 17.20
N SER A 185 -20.40 -11.37 16.14
CA SER A 185 -21.87 -11.36 16.19
C SER A 185 -22.50 -12.71 16.55
N ARG A 186 -21.89 -13.53 17.42
CA ARG A 186 -22.37 -14.91 17.74
C ARG A 186 -23.77 -14.97 18.34
N GLU A 187 -24.21 -13.88 18.96
CA GLU A 187 -25.51 -13.78 19.61
C GLU A 187 -26.64 -13.44 18.62
N ILE A 188 -26.28 -13.07 17.38
CA ILE A 188 -27.22 -12.74 16.32
C ILE A 188 -27.70 -14.04 15.64
N PRO A 189 -29.00 -14.14 15.28
CA PRO A 189 -29.53 -15.33 14.59
C PRO A 189 -28.72 -15.68 13.33
N PRO A 190 -28.36 -16.97 13.12
CA PRO A 190 -27.55 -17.39 11.97
C PRO A 190 -28.15 -17.03 10.60
N GLU A 191 -29.47 -16.96 10.51
CA GLU A 191 -30.22 -16.61 9.29
C GLU A 191 -29.95 -15.15 8.92
N VAL A 192 -29.99 -14.26 9.91
CA VAL A 192 -29.69 -12.82 9.74
C VAL A 192 -28.25 -12.62 9.28
N LEU A 193 -27.31 -13.32 9.91
CA LEU A 193 -25.89 -13.25 9.53
C LEU A 193 -25.67 -13.76 8.11
N SER A 194 -26.34 -14.85 7.73
CA SER A 194 -26.20 -15.43 6.38
C SER A 194 -26.76 -14.52 5.29
N GLU A 195 -27.91 -13.87 5.56
CA GLU A 195 -28.52 -12.91 4.65
C GLU A 195 -27.65 -11.66 4.47
N ALA A 196 -27.17 -11.08 5.58
CA ALA A 196 -26.29 -9.91 5.53
C ALA A 196 -24.94 -10.24 4.85
N GLU A 197 -24.37 -11.42 5.12
CA GLU A 197 -23.15 -11.90 4.46
C GLU A 197 -23.37 -12.04 2.94
N ARG A 198 -24.51 -12.56 2.51
CA ARG A 198 -24.87 -12.66 1.10
C ARG A 198 -24.97 -11.27 0.45
N ALA A 199 -25.68 -10.33 1.07
CA ALA A 199 -25.81 -8.97 0.54
C ALA A 199 -24.45 -8.27 0.40
N LEU A 200 -23.56 -8.45 1.38
CA LEU A 200 -22.20 -7.91 1.33
C LEU A 200 -21.38 -8.54 0.20
N ARG A 201 -21.49 -9.86 -0.01
CA ARG A 201 -20.81 -10.58 -1.09
C ARG A 201 -21.32 -10.17 -2.47
N ASP A 202 -22.63 -10.03 -2.62
CA ASP A 202 -23.26 -9.62 -3.88
C ASP A 202 -22.86 -8.19 -4.29
N ALA A 203 -22.58 -7.33 -3.31
CA ALA A 203 -22.11 -5.96 -3.54
C ALA A 203 -20.58 -5.85 -3.76
N HIS A 204 -19.82 -6.93 -3.54
CA HIS A 204 -18.35 -6.89 -3.62
C HIS A 204 -17.84 -7.30 -5.00
N ASP A 205 -17.28 -6.34 -5.73
CA ASP A 205 -16.59 -6.56 -7.02
C ASP A 205 -15.17 -6.00 -6.96
N GLU A 206 -14.20 -6.89 -6.70
CA GLU A 206 -12.76 -6.55 -6.64
C GLU A 206 -12.25 -6.02 -7.99
N ALA A 207 -12.77 -6.54 -9.12
CA ALA A 207 -12.30 -6.17 -10.45
C ALA A 207 -12.76 -4.76 -10.87
N ALA A 208 -13.91 -4.32 -10.37
CA ALA A 208 -14.41 -2.95 -10.50
C ALA A 208 -13.80 -1.98 -9.47
N GLY A 209 -13.16 -2.51 -8.42
CA GLY A 209 -12.43 -1.73 -7.43
C GLY A 209 -11.20 -1.03 -8.01
N ARG A 210 -10.71 -0.01 -7.29
CA ARG A 210 -9.56 0.80 -7.73
C ARG A 210 -8.31 -0.03 -8.01
N LEU A 211 -7.98 -0.98 -7.14
CA LEU A 211 -6.82 -1.85 -7.32
C LEU A 211 -6.97 -2.74 -8.57
N GLY A 212 -8.18 -3.26 -8.84
CA GLY A 212 -8.50 -4.00 -10.06
C GLY A 212 -8.34 -3.15 -11.32
N LEU A 213 -8.84 -1.92 -11.30
CA LEU A 213 -8.70 -0.95 -12.40
C LEU A 213 -7.23 -0.58 -12.65
N LEU A 214 -6.46 -0.27 -11.61
CA LEU A 214 -5.03 0.01 -11.71
C LEU A 214 -4.27 -1.17 -12.33
N ASN A 215 -4.53 -2.39 -11.87
CA ASN A 215 -3.88 -3.59 -12.42
C ASN A 215 -4.21 -3.78 -13.91
N ARG A 216 -5.47 -3.64 -14.29
CA ARG A 216 -5.91 -3.73 -15.70
C ARG A 216 -5.27 -2.63 -16.54
N LEU A 217 -5.15 -1.41 -16.04
CA LEU A 217 -4.54 -0.31 -16.78
C LEU A 217 -3.04 -0.57 -17.00
N VAL A 218 -2.34 -1.08 -15.98
CA VAL A 218 -0.94 -1.51 -16.10
C VAL A 218 -0.77 -2.60 -17.17
N ILE A 219 -1.67 -3.57 -17.23
CA ILE A 219 -1.65 -4.61 -18.27
C ILE A 219 -1.92 -4.00 -19.66
N ALA A 220 -2.87 -3.07 -19.76
CA ALA A 220 -3.23 -2.40 -21.02
C ALA A 220 -2.08 -1.56 -21.59
N MET A 221 -1.23 -0.98 -20.74
CA MET A 221 -0.06 -0.18 -21.15
C MET A 221 0.98 -0.98 -21.95
N LYS A 222 1.00 -2.31 -21.89
CA LYS A 222 1.94 -3.19 -22.61
C LYS A 222 3.41 -2.70 -22.45
N GLY A 223 4.09 -2.36 -23.55
CA GLY A 223 5.47 -1.85 -23.51
C GLY A 223 5.64 -0.47 -22.87
N GLY A 224 4.55 0.30 -22.74
CA GLY A 224 4.50 1.63 -22.13
C GLY A 224 4.63 1.64 -20.60
N VAL A 225 4.59 0.48 -19.94
CA VAL A 225 4.70 0.38 -18.47
C VAL A 225 5.97 1.03 -17.90
N HIS A 226 7.03 1.18 -18.70
CA HIS A 226 8.26 1.88 -18.29
C HIS A 226 8.03 3.37 -17.99
N ALA A 227 7.10 4.03 -18.70
CA ALA A 227 6.73 5.41 -18.41
C ALA A 227 6.09 5.54 -17.02
N ALA A 228 5.44 4.47 -16.55
CA ALA A 228 4.85 4.41 -15.23
C ALA A 228 5.87 4.18 -14.10
N LEU A 229 7.15 3.97 -14.42
CA LEU A 229 8.24 3.82 -13.43
C LEU A 229 8.87 5.16 -13.01
N SER A 230 8.27 6.27 -13.45
CA SER A 230 8.63 7.63 -13.04
C SER A 230 7.51 8.21 -12.17
N LEU A 231 7.81 8.60 -10.93
CA LEU A 231 6.81 9.10 -9.98
C LEU A 231 6.18 10.42 -10.39
N ASP A 232 6.98 11.33 -10.93
CA ASP A 232 6.56 12.63 -11.48
C ASP A 232 5.62 12.49 -12.68
N HIS A 233 5.81 11.44 -13.49
CA HIS A 233 4.95 11.15 -14.63
C HIS A 233 3.70 10.35 -14.23
N ALA A 234 3.86 9.31 -13.42
CA ALA A 234 2.82 8.32 -13.15
C ALA A 234 1.94 8.67 -11.93
N GLY A 235 2.47 9.42 -10.97
CA GLY A 235 1.91 9.50 -9.62
C GLY A 235 2.06 8.20 -8.83
N VAL A 236 1.86 8.26 -7.51
CA VAL A 236 2.16 7.14 -6.57
C VAL A 236 1.39 5.87 -6.93
N SER A 237 0.10 5.97 -7.20
CA SER A 237 -0.76 4.78 -7.34
C SER A 237 -0.48 3.96 -8.59
N LEU A 238 -0.24 4.62 -9.73
CA LEU A 238 0.18 3.93 -10.96
C LEU A 238 1.62 3.46 -10.88
N PHE A 239 2.51 4.25 -10.29
CA PHE A 239 3.89 3.87 -10.06
C PHE A 239 4.00 2.59 -9.23
N ALA A 240 3.36 2.54 -8.05
CA ALA A 240 3.41 1.38 -7.18
C ALA A 240 2.81 0.14 -7.83
N SER A 241 1.70 0.29 -8.57
CA SER A 241 1.05 -0.82 -9.29
C SER A 241 1.92 -1.34 -10.44
N SER A 242 2.57 -0.44 -11.18
CA SER A 242 3.46 -0.79 -12.29
C SER A 242 4.72 -1.49 -11.81
N ILE A 243 5.34 -0.97 -10.75
CA ILE A 243 6.50 -1.60 -10.12
C ILE A 243 6.14 -2.99 -9.59
N ALA A 244 5.04 -3.12 -8.86
CA ALA A 244 4.58 -4.39 -8.30
C ALA A 244 4.39 -5.44 -9.40
N SER A 245 3.77 -5.06 -10.52
CA SER A 245 3.58 -5.90 -11.70
C SER A 245 4.91 -6.31 -12.34
N VAL A 246 5.78 -5.36 -12.66
CA VAL A 246 7.07 -5.61 -13.34
C VAL A 246 8.01 -6.44 -12.49
N THR A 247 8.07 -6.17 -11.18
CA THR A 247 8.99 -6.84 -10.25
C THR A 247 8.38 -8.06 -9.56
N ARG A 248 7.11 -8.39 -9.84
CA ARG A 248 6.33 -9.49 -9.23
C ARG A 248 6.37 -9.44 -7.70
N GLN A 249 6.16 -8.26 -7.16
CA GLN A 249 6.11 -8.02 -5.73
C GLN A 249 4.69 -7.65 -5.30
N PRO A 250 4.31 -7.90 -4.03
CA PRO A 250 3.07 -7.35 -3.49
C PRO A 250 3.05 -5.83 -3.66
N ARG A 251 1.88 -5.28 -4.02
CA ARG A 251 1.72 -3.84 -4.25
C ARG A 251 1.95 -3.04 -2.98
N GLU A 252 1.52 -3.55 -1.84
CA GLU A 252 1.75 -2.97 -0.53
C GLU A 252 3.24 -2.78 -0.28
N LEU A 253 4.08 -3.75 -0.67
CA LEU A 253 5.53 -3.63 -0.53
C LEU A 253 6.10 -2.53 -1.45
N ALA A 254 5.54 -2.36 -2.65
CA ALA A 254 5.94 -1.29 -3.57
C ALA A 254 5.61 0.11 -3.01
N VAL A 255 4.43 0.27 -2.38
CA VAL A 255 4.06 1.50 -1.66
C VAL A 255 5.00 1.74 -0.47
N LEU A 256 5.22 0.72 0.37
CA LEU A 256 6.04 0.83 1.57
C LEU A 256 7.52 1.08 1.24
N ALA A 257 7.99 0.67 0.05
CA ALA A 257 9.33 0.97 -0.41
C ALA A 257 9.59 2.48 -0.56
N CYS A 258 8.54 3.30 -0.77
CA CYS A 258 8.66 4.76 -0.85
C CYS A 258 8.88 5.44 0.52
N HIS A 259 8.96 4.69 1.62
CA HIS A 259 9.19 5.23 2.95
C HIS A 259 10.68 5.52 3.22
N ASP A 260 10.97 6.55 4.02
CA ASP A 260 12.32 7.06 4.32
C ASP A 260 13.31 5.97 4.79
N GLY A 261 12.81 4.92 5.44
CA GLY A 261 13.59 3.78 5.93
C GLY A 261 13.79 2.65 4.91
N GLN A 262 13.34 2.83 3.66
CA GLN A 262 13.29 1.78 2.63
C GLN A 262 14.00 2.19 1.33
N VAL A 263 14.87 3.21 1.37
CA VAL A 263 15.61 3.71 0.19
C VAL A 263 16.33 2.59 -0.57
N ALA A 264 17.02 1.68 0.14
CA ALA A 264 17.69 0.53 -0.47
C ALA A 264 16.72 -0.38 -1.23
N ARG A 265 15.53 -0.62 -0.64
CA ARG A 265 14.47 -1.43 -1.24
C ARG A 265 13.90 -0.75 -2.48
N LEU A 266 13.60 0.55 -2.41
CA LEU A 266 13.12 1.31 -3.56
C LEU A 266 14.14 1.30 -4.69
N ALA A 267 15.40 1.60 -4.37
CA ALA A 267 16.50 1.63 -5.32
C ALA A 267 16.65 0.30 -6.06
N LEU A 268 16.70 -0.81 -5.31
CA LEU A 268 16.82 -2.16 -5.87
C LEU A 268 15.56 -2.56 -6.64
N THR A 269 14.38 -2.12 -6.20
CA THR A 269 13.12 -2.39 -6.88
C THR A 269 13.08 -1.70 -8.25
N LEU A 270 13.45 -0.42 -8.32
CA LEU A 270 13.58 0.33 -9.57
C LEU A 270 14.65 -0.28 -10.49
N ARG A 271 15.82 -0.62 -9.95
CA ARG A 271 16.86 -1.33 -10.74
C ARG A 271 16.37 -2.67 -11.25
N GLY A 272 15.66 -3.43 -10.43
CA GLY A 272 15.06 -4.71 -10.79
C GLY A 272 14.00 -4.57 -11.88
N ALA A 273 13.29 -3.45 -11.90
CA ALA A 273 12.35 -3.08 -12.97
C ALA A 273 13.04 -2.58 -14.25
N GLY A 274 14.38 -2.51 -14.28
CA GLY A 274 15.16 -2.08 -15.45
C GLY A 274 15.45 -0.58 -15.52
N VAL A 275 15.03 0.21 -14.53
CA VAL A 275 15.24 1.66 -14.48
C VAL A 275 16.72 1.98 -14.37
N LYS A 276 17.25 2.88 -15.21
CA LYS A 276 18.70 3.21 -15.26
C LYS A 276 19.17 3.86 -13.94
N PRO A 277 20.44 3.67 -13.49
CA PRO A 277 20.91 4.19 -12.21
C PRO A 277 20.70 5.70 -12.01
N ALA A 278 20.95 6.50 -13.04
CA ALA A 278 20.70 7.95 -13.00
C ALA A 278 19.21 8.27 -12.76
N GLU A 279 18.31 7.50 -13.35
CA GLU A 279 16.88 7.64 -13.12
C GLU A 279 16.51 7.21 -11.69
N VAL A 280 17.06 6.11 -11.20
CA VAL A 280 16.84 5.68 -9.80
C VAL A 280 17.25 6.79 -8.83
N ALA A 281 18.39 7.43 -9.05
CA ALA A 281 18.83 8.57 -8.24
C ALA A 281 17.84 9.74 -8.29
N ARG A 282 17.29 10.07 -9.48
CA ARG A 282 16.26 11.11 -9.63
C ARG A 282 15.01 10.80 -8.82
N GLN A 283 14.50 9.57 -8.94
CA GLN A 283 13.31 9.13 -8.22
C GLN A 283 13.51 9.17 -6.70
N ILE A 284 14.70 8.79 -6.21
CA ILE A 284 15.03 8.86 -4.78
C ILE A 284 15.10 10.31 -4.31
N ALA A 285 15.78 11.18 -5.06
CA ALA A 285 15.89 12.60 -4.69
C ALA A 285 14.52 13.31 -4.67
N LEU A 286 13.55 12.84 -5.46
CA LEU A 286 12.18 13.37 -5.46
C LEU A 286 11.43 13.06 -4.16
N ILE A 287 11.62 11.86 -3.59
CA ILE A 287 10.91 11.43 -2.37
C ILE A 287 11.71 11.76 -1.11
N HIS A 288 13.03 11.61 -1.18
CA HIS A 288 13.96 11.74 -0.05
C HIS A 288 15.14 12.66 -0.45
N PRO A 289 14.95 14.00 -0.44
CA PRO A 289 15.96 14.95 -0.91
C PRO A 289 17.30 14.86 -0.17
N GLU A 290 17.28 14.43 1.09
CA GLU A 290 18.46 14.30 1.96
C GLU A 290 19.18 12.95 1.82
N MET A 291 18.61 12.01 1.06
CA MET A 291 19.16 10.66 0.92
C MET A 291 19.86 10.49 -0.43
N ALA A 292 21.03 9.86 -0.40
CA ALA A 292 21.80 9.54 -1.59
C ALA A 292 22.00 8.02 -1.73
N LEU A 293 22.14 7.56 -2.96
CA LEU A 293 22.52 6.18 -3.24
C LEU A 293 23.97 5.94 -2.82
N PRO A 294 24.29 4.73 -2.31
CA PRO A 294 25.65 4.37 -2.00
C PRO A 294 26.52 4.40 -3.27
N ALA A 295 27.78 4.82 -3.11
CA ALA A 295 28.73 4.87 -4.21
C ALA A 295 28.89 3.49 -4.88
N GLY A 296 28.93 3.46 -6.22
CA GLY A 296 29.03 2.23 -7.00
C GLY A 296 27.70 1.53 -7.29
N PHE A 297 26.56 2.11 -6.88
CA PHE A 297 25.23 1.55 -7.15
C PHE A 297 24.95 1.32 -8.65
N ASP A 298 25.59 2.11 -9.53
CA ASP A 298 25.54 1.97 -10.98
C ASP A 298 26.04 0.62 -11.49
N ALA A 299 26.91 -0.06 -10.73
CA ALA A 299 27.39 -1.40 -11.05
C ALA A 299 26.35 -2.51 -10.80
N ILE A 300 25.27 -2.23 -10.07
CA ILE A 300 24.21 -3.20 -9.78
C ILE A 300 23.31 -3.39 -11.01
N GLY A 301 23.32 -4.61 -11.55
CA GLY A 301 22.45 -5.01 -12.65
C GLY A 301 21.02 -5.36 -12.21
N ALA A 302 20.05 -5.30 -13.13
CA ALA A 302 18.64 -5.58 -12.84
C ALA A 302 18.41 -6.99 -12.23
N ARG A 303 19.05 -8.03 -12.80
CA ARG A 303 18.96 -9.40 -12.29
C ARG A 303 19.56 -9.54 -10.88
N GLN A 304 20.66 -8.85 -10.60
CA GLN A 304 21.28 -8.86 -9.27
C GLN A 304 20.36 -8.22 -8.25
N ALA A 305 19.77 -7.07 -8.59
CA ALA A 305 18.82 -6.38 -7.71
C ALA A 305 17.60 -7.26 -7.38
N LEU A 306 16.99 -7.91 -8.38
CA LEU A 306 15.89 -8.87 -8.16
C LEU A 306 16.31 -10.07 -7.30
N SER A 307 17.54 -10.57 -7.47
CA SER A 307 18.08 -11.64 -6.64
C SER A 307 18.25 -11.21 -5.18
N MET A 308 18.68 -9.97 -4.93
CA MET A 308 18.81 -9.42 -3.57
C MET A 308 17.44 -9.25 -2.91
N LEU A 309 16.45 -8.72 -3.65
CA LEU A 309 15.07 -8.58 -3.17
C LEU A 309 14.42 -9.94 -2.86
N SER A 310 14.70 -10.96 -3.66
CA SER A 310 14.20 -12.32 -3.44
C SER A 310 14.87 -12.98 -2.22
N GLY A 311 16.17 -12.76 -2.03
CA GLY A 311 16.92 -13.25 -0.88
C GLY A 311 16.51 -12.58 0.43
N ALA A 312 16.08 -11.32 0.38
CA ALA A 312 15.53 -10.59 1.52
C ALA A 312 14.17 -11.16 2.00
N ARG A 313 13.41 -11.84 1.13
CA ARG A 313 12.20 -12.58 1.51
C ARG A 313 12.49 -13.88 2.31
N GLY A 314 13.73 -14.13 2.69
CA GLY A 314 14.20 -15.36 3.32
C GLY A 314 14.16 -15.37 4.85
N THR A 315 13.02 -15.80 5.40
CA THR A 315 12.81 -16.52 6.69
C THR A 315 13.19 -15.88 8.04
N PRO A 316 12.28 -15.90 9.04
CA PRO A 316 12.66 -15.86 10.45
C PRO A 316 13.50 -17.12 10.75
N GLN A 317 14.80 -16.94 10.94
CA GLN A 317 15.71 -18.00 11.37
C GLN A 317 15.54 -18.26 12.89
N ALA A 318 14.34 -18.66 13.29
CA ALA A 318 14.00 -19.11 14.65
C ALA A 318 12.86 -20.14 14.61
N ALA A 319 12.97 -21.17 13.75
CA ALA A 319 12.13 -22.37 13.83
C ALA A 319 12.82 -23.61 13.21
N ARG A 320 14.15 -23.64 13.22
CA ARG A 320 14.95 -24.85 12.92
C ARG A 320 16.10 -24.94 13.91
N LYS A 321 15.75 -25.27 15.16
CA LYS A 321 16.55 -26.00 16.17
C LYS A 321 15.87 -25.86 17.54
N ALA A 322 14.92 -26.74 17.78
CA ALA A 322 14.61 -27.42 19.05
C ALA A 322 13.43 -28.36 18.76
#